data_AF-A0A9E0PP36-F1
#
_entry.id   AF-A0A9E0PP36-F1
#
_cell.length_a   1.000
_cell.length_b   1.000
_cell.length_c   1.000
_cell.angle_alpha   90.00
_cell.angle_beta   90.00
_cell.angle_gamma   90.00
#
_symmetry.space_group_name_H-M   'P 1'
#
loop_
_entity.id
_entity.type
_entity.pdbx_description
1 polymer ?
#
loop_
_entity_poly.entity_id
_entity_poly.type
_entity_poly.pdbx_seq_one_letter_code
_entity_poly.pdbx_strand_id
1 'polypeptide(L)'
;MRSLLPNWTKITRLTTNNGRTLKMTQAWMDKTLSPDARAKLLIAQLTLDEMISLVHGPMPAMVNPPPADAAMGAGYIPGVDRLGIPPLNETDASLGIANPRQVRKGDGATGLPSGLSLASTWDPELAYAAGAMVGSEARDKGFNVLLGGGANLTREPRCGR
;
A
#
# COMPACT_ATOMS: atom_id res chain seq x y z
N MET A 1 -28.97 -7.66 -31.06
CA MET A 1 -28.38 -8.08 -29.77
C MET A 1 -28.41 -6.89 -28.83
N ARG A 2 -29.26 -6.95 -27.79
CA ARG A 2 -29.46 -5.85 -26.82
C ARG A 2 -28.33 -5.89 -25.79
N SER A 3 -27.66 -4.76 -25.61
CA SER A 3 -26.63 -4.49 -24.61
C SER A 3 -27.22 -4.62 -23.19
N LEU A 4 -26.55 -5.40 -22.34
CA LEU A 4 -26.85 -5.64 -20.91
C LEU A 4 -25.91 -4.83 -20.00
N LEU A 5 -25.70 -3.55 -20.30
CA LEU A 5 -24.98 -2.67 -19.37
C LEU A 5 -25.98 -2.01 -18.39
N PRO A 6 -25.76 -2.09 -17.06
CA PRO A 6 -26.62 -1.41 -16.11
C PRO A 6 -26.54 0.12 -16.28
N ASN A 7 -27.69 0.78 -16.25
CA ASN A 7 -27.80 2.25 -16.26
C ASN A 7 -27.35 2.84 -14.92
N TRP A 8 -26.14 3.39 -14.85
CA TRP A 8 -25.59 4.07 -13.67
C TRP A 8 -25.95 5.56 -13.57
N THR A 9 -26.82 6.07 -14.44
CA THR A 9 -27.12 7.50 -14.53
C THR A 9 -28.38 7.86 -13.75
N LYS A 10 -28.21 8.34 -12.50
CA LYS A 10 -28.95 9.47 -11.86
C LYS A 10 -28.70 9.47 -10.35
N ILE A 11 -27.70 10.22 -9.90
CA ILE A 11 -27.72 10.80 -8.54
C ILE A 11 -28.02 12.28 -8.71
N THR A 12 -29.29 12.62 -8.49
CA THR A 12 -29.85 13.95 -8.58
C THR A 12 -29.29 14.84 -7.48
N ARG A 13 -28.89 16.06 -7.85
CA ARG A 13 -28.31 17.11 -6.99
C ARG A 13 -29.08 17.29 -5.67
N LEU A 14 -28.37 17.35 -4.55
CA LEU A 14 -28.87 17.89 -3.29
C LEU A 14 -28.26 19.28 -3.06
N THR A 15 -29.10 20.31 -3.09
CA THR A 15 -28.75 21.70 -2.79
C THR A 15 -28.58 21.86 -1.28
N THR A 16 -27.52 22.55 -0.83
CA THR A 16 -27.38 22.97 0.59
C THR A 16 -27.28 24.49 0.70
N ASN A 17 -27.90 25.05 1.74
CA ASN A 17 -28.31 26.46 1.87
C ASN A 17 -27.20 27.47 2.22
N ASN A 18 -25.90 27.11 2.24
CA ASN A 18 -24.90 27.94 2.92
C ASN A 18 -23.74 28.50 2.08
N GLY A 19 -23.83 28.54 0.74
CA GLY A 19 -22.91 29.34 -0.10
C GLY A 19 -21.41 29.03 0.02
N ARG A 20 -21.02 27.95 0.71
CA ARG A 20 -19.66 27.41 0.74
C ARG A 20 -19.53 26.44 -0.42
N THR A 21 -18.53 26.66 -1.27
CA THR A 21 -18.09 25.70 -2.29
C THR A 21 -17.52 24.46 -1.59
N LEU A 22 -18.39 23.53 -1.20
CA LEU A 22 -18.01 22.24 -0.63
C LEU A 22 -17.37 21.41 -1.74
N LYS A 23 -16.09 21.05 -1.57
CA LYS A 23 -15.48 19.95 -2.34
C LYS A 23 -16.42 18.74 -2.23
N MET A 24 -16.74 18.17 -3.37
CA MET A 24 -17.52 16.94 -3.57
C MET A 24 -17.34 15.96 -2.41
N THR A 25 -18.45 15.51 -1.82
CA THR A 25 -18.47 14.62 -0.65
C THR A 25 -17.66 13.35 -0.89
N GLN A 26 -16.44 13.29 -0.34
CA GLN A 26 -15.60 12.09 -0.36
C GLN A 26 -16.15 11.06 0.64
N ALA A 27 -17.29 10.44 0.34
CA ALA A 27 -17.96 9.51 1.26
C ALA A 27 -17.07 8.33 1.70
N TRP A 28 -16.10 7.95 0.86
CA TRP A 28 -15.07 6.94 1.19
C TRP A 28 -14.08 7.37 2.28
N MET A 29 -14.05 8.65 2.66
CA MET A 29 -13.19 9.17 3.73
C MET A 29 -13.87 9.12 5.11
N ASP A 30 -15.13 8.70 5.19
CA ASP A 30 -15.82 8.50 6.45
C ASP A 30 -15.19 7.33 7.23
N LYS A 31 -14.47 7.65 8.31
CA LYS A 31 -13.77 6.67 9.14
C LYS A 31 -14.72 5.85 10.04
N THR A 32 -16.00 6.19 10.12
CA THR A 32 -17.00 5.39 10.85
C THR A 32 -17.44 4.16 10.06
N LEU A 33 -17.25 4.17 8.74
CA LEU A 33 -17.51 3.03 7.86
C LEU A 33 -16.34 2.03 7.89
N SER A 34 -16.65 0.75 7.65
CA SER A 34 -15.60 -0.27 7.49
C SER A 34 -14.70 0.03 6.27
N PRO A 35 -13.45 -0.46 6.26
CA PRO A 35 -12.57 -0.33 5.11
C PRO A 35 -13.23 -0.81 3.80
N ASP A 36 -13.95 -1.94 3.83
CA ASP A 36 -14.65 -2.48 2.66
C ASP A 36 -15.77 -1.56 2.15
N ALA A 37 -16.55 -0.97 3.06
CA ALA A 37 -17.60 -0.03 2.68
C ALA A 37 -17.00 1.23 2.05
N ARG A 38 -15.91 1.74 2.62
CA ARG A 38 -15.16 2.88 2.09
C ARG A 38 -14.56 2.57 0.72
N ALA A 39 -13.95 1.39 0.56
CA ALA A 39 -13.39 0.93 -0.71
C ALA A 39 -14.46 0.80 -1.79
N LYS A 40 -15.64 0.23 -1.49
CA LYS A 40 -16.77 0.16 -2.44
C LYS A 40 -17.21 1.55 -2.92
N LEU A 41 -17.32 2.51 -1.99
CA LEU A 41 -17.65 3.89 -2.32
C LEU A 41 -16.57 4.55 -3.18
N LEU A 42 -15.29 4.28 -2.90
CA LEU A 42 -14.16 4.80 -3.66
C LEU A 42 -14.10 4.21 -5.08
N ILE A 43 -14.23 2.89 -5.20
CA ILE A 43 -14.20 2.17 -6.48
C ILE A 43 -15.29 2.68 -7.42
N ALA A 44 -16.48 2.99 -6.89
CA ALA A 44 -17.57 3.57 -7.67
C ALA A 44 -17.25 4.97 -8.26
N GLN A 45 -16.17 5.62 -7.81
CA GLN A 45 -15.70 6.90 -8.33
C GLN A 45 -14.51 6.77 -9.29
N LEU A 46 -13.90 5.58 -9.41
CA LEU A 46 -12.75 5.36 -10.29
C LEU A 46 -13.19 5.23 -11.75
N THR A 47 -12.37 5.73 -12.66
CA THR A 47 -12.46 5.37 -14.08
C THR A 47 -11.82 4.00 -14.32
N LEU A 48 -12.07 3.39 -15.47
CA LEU A 48 -11.41 2.14 -15.85
C LEU A 48 -9.88 2.31 -15.89
N ASP A 49 -9.38 3.42 -16.44
CA ASP A 49 -7.94 3.69 -16.52
C ASP A 49 -7.32 3.84 -15.13
N GLU A 50 -8.00 4.51 -14.19
CA GLU A 50 -7.54 4.61 -12.81
C GLU A 50 -7.54 3.23 -12.12
N MET A 51 -8.54 2.38 -12.37
CA MET A 51 -8.54 0.99 -11.86
C MET A 51 -7.39 0.15 -12.43
N ILE A 52 -7.14 0.27 -13.74
CA ILE A 52 -6.02 -0.40 -14.41
C ILE A 52 -4.71 0.06 -13.80
N SER A 53 -4.54 1.36 -13.58
CA SER A 53 -3.32 1.92 -12.98
C SER A 53 -3.04 1.36 -11.58
N LEU A 54 -4.07 1.15 -10.76
CA LEU A 54 -3.94 0.60 -9.40
C LEU A 54 -3.53 -0.87 -9.35
N VAL A 55 -3.55 -1.58 -10.47
CA VAL A 55 -3.11 -3.00 -10.56
C VAL A 55 -1.82 -3.18 -11.37
N HIS A 56 -1.12 -2.10 -11.71
CA HIS A 56 0.17 -2.13 -12.39
C HIS A 56 1.24 -1.47 -11.52
N GLY A 57 2.09 -2.29 -10.90
CA GLY A 57 3.16 -1.82 -10.01
C GLY A 57 4.55 -2.18 -10.53
N PRO A 58 5.31 -1.27 -11.17
CA PRO A 58 6.71 -1.51 -11.48
C PRO A 58 7.60 -1.42 -10.23
N MET A 59 8.77 -2.08 -10.30
CA MET A 59 9.90 -1.72 -9.46
C MET A 59 10.51 -0.38 -9.94
N PRO A 60 10.61 0.66 -9.11
CA PRO A 60 11.13 1.97 -9.53
C PRO A 60 12.52 1.90 -10.17
N ALA A 61 13.41 1.06 -9.62
CA ALA A 61 14.77 0.87 -10.15
C ALA A 61 14.82 0.15 -11.52
N MET A 62 13.72 -0.41 -12.00
CA MET A 62 13.64 -1.13 -13.28
C MET A 62 12.93 -0.33 -14.39
N VAL A 63 12.52 0.90 -14.10
CA VAL A 63 11.88 1.80 -15.06
C VAL A 63 12.78 3.01 -15.28
N ASN A 64 12.91 3.46 -16.53
CA ASN A 64 13.73 4.61 -16.89
C ASN A 64 12.92 5.63 -17.72
N PRO A 65 12.68 6.86 -17.23
CA PRO A 65 13.04 7.33 -15.88
C PRO A 65 12.15 6.68 -14.80
N PRO A 66 12.62 6.58 -13.53
CA PRO A 66 11.77 6.15 -12.42
C PRO A 66 10.64 7.17 -12.19
N PRO A 67 9.48 6.74 -11.65
CA PRO A 67 8.40 7.67 -11.29
C PRO A 67 8.90 8.70 -10.26
N ALA A 68 8.52 9.97 -10.45
CA ALA A 68 9.10 11.10 -9.70
C ALA A 68 8.76 11.08 -8.20
N ASP A 69 7.62 10.51 -7.83
CA ASP A 69 7.08 10.38 -6.48
C ASP A 69 7.30 8.99 -5.87
N ALA A 70 7.98 8.08 -6.59
CA ALA A 70 8.30 6.77 -6.08
C ALA A 70 9.42 6.84 -5.02
N ALA A 71 9.18 6.22 -3.87
CA ALA A 71 10.27 5.81 -3.01
C ALA A 71 11.06 4.70 -3.73
N MET A 72 12.39 4.76 -3.68
CA MET A 72 13.24 3.73 -4.29
C MET A 72 13.16 2.43 -3.47
N GLY A 73 12.13 1.63 -3.71
CA GLY A 73 11.81 0.39 -3.00
C GLY A 73 11.56 -0.79 -3.94
N ALA A 74 10.82 -1.78 -3.43
CA ALA A 74 10.51 -3.04 -4.11
C ALA A 74 9.32 -2.93 -5.08
N GLY A 75 8.54 -1.87 -4.98
CA GLY A 75 7.37 -1.67 -5.83
C GLY A 75 6.82 -0.25 -5.68
N TYR A 76 6.15 0.21 -6.72
CA TYR A 76 5.43 1.47 -6.73
C TYR A 76 4.14 1.31 -7.52
N ILE A 77 3.01 1.67 -6.92
CA ILE A 77 1.73 1.77 -7.63
C ILE A 77 1.31 3.25 -7.59
N PRO A 78 1.09 3.90 -8.74
CA PRO A 78 0.68 5.29 -8.77
C PRO A 78 -0.66 5.51 -8.06
N GLY A 79 -0.75 6.65 -7.38
CA GLY A 79 -1.98 7.10 -6.75
C GLY A 79 -3.01 7.62 -7.76
N VAL A 80 -4.13 8.11 -7.21
CA VAL A 80 -5.18 8.79 -7.99
C VAL A 80 -5.43 10.15 -7.34
N ASP A 81 -4.69 11.17 -7.80
CA ASP A 81 -4.71 12.53 -7.23
C ASP A 81 -6.10 13.14 -7.17
N ARG A 82 -6.91 12.91 -8.22
CA ARG A 82 -8.29 13.39 -8.32
C ARG A 82 -9.16 12.93 -7.14
N LEU A 83 -8.93 11.72 -6.65
CA LEU A 83 -9.64 11.12 -5.52
C LEU A 83 -8.86 11.23 -4.20
N GLY A 84 -7.65 11.78 -4.23
CA GLY A 84 -6.77 11.86 -3.06
C GLY A 84 -6.24 10.50 -2.60
N ILE A 85 -6.11 9.53 -3.51
CA ILE A 85 -5.47 8.24 -3.20
C ILE A 85 -3.96 8.44 -3.32
N PRO A 86 -3.17 8.25 -2.25
CA PRO A 86 -1.72 8.33 -2.34
C PRO A 86 -1.13 7.13 -3.11
N PRO A 87 0.07 7.25 -3.67
CA PRO A 87 0.76 6.11 -4.25
C PRO A 87 1.04 5.04 -3.19
N LEU A 88 1.12 3.79 -3.63
CA LEU A 88 1.66 2.72 -2.81
C LEU A 88 3.17 2.64 -3.04
N ASN A 89 3.93 2.76 -1.96
CA ASN A 89 5.37 2.61 -1.95
C ASN A 89 5.69 1.34 -1.16
N GLU A 90 6.24 0.35 -1.86
CA GLU A 90 6.50 -0.99 -1.32
C GLU A 90 7.98 -1.17 -1.00
N THR A 91 8.27 -1.87 0.10
CA THR A 91 9.64 -2.17 0.50
C THR A 91 9.79 -3.59 1.03
N ASP A 92 10.96 -4.18 0.79
CA ASP A 92 11.40 -5.41 1.45
C ASP A 92 11.98 -5.08 2.84
N ALA A 93 12.00 -5.96 3.84
CA ALA A 93 10.99 -6.97 4.08
C ALA A 93 10.95 -7.26 5.60
N SER A 94 11.03 -8.54 6.00
CA SER A 94 10.63 -9.01 7.33
C SER A 94 11.62 -8.69 8.46
N LEU A 95 12.88 -8.42 8.15
CA LEU A 95 13.97 -8.31 9.14
C LEU A 95 14.55 -6.89 9.20
N GLY A 96 13.83 -5.92 8.64
CA GLY A 96 14.29 -4.53 8.47
C GLY A 96 14.01 -4.01 7.06
N ILE A 97 14.22 -2.71 6.88
CA ILE A 97 13.94 -2.02 5.60
C ILE A 97 15.14 -2.14 4.66
N ALA A 98 14.94 -2.81 3.54
CA ALA A 98 15.99 -3.11 2.57
C ALA A 98 16.38 -1.85 1.78
N ASN A 99 17.69 -1.65 1.63
CA ASN A 99 18.27 -0.61 0.79
C ASN A 99 19.38 -1.19 -0.09
N PRO A 100 19.03 -2.07 -1.04
CA PRO A 100 20.02 -2.78 -1.84
C PRO A 100 20.88 -1.79 -2.62
N ARG A 101 22.20 -2.03 -2.67
CA ARG A 101 23.17 -1.18 -3.38
C ARG A 101 23.16 0.30 -2.97
N GLN A 102 22.64 0.64 -1.80
CA GLN A 102 22.55 2.03 -1.31
C GLN A 102 21.80 2.95 -2.29
N VAL A 103 20.73 2.43 -2.92
CA VAL A 103 19.86 3.22 -3.82
C VAL A 103 19.27 4.44 -3.13
N ARG A 104 19.05 4.36 -1.81
CA ARG A 104 18.71 5.48 -0.94
C ARG A 104 19.95 5.84 -0.10
N LYS A 105 20.80 6.74 -0.59
CA LYS A 105 22.09 7.06 0.08
C LYS A 105 21.87 7.60 1.49
N GLY A 106 22.59 7.05 2.46
CA GLY A 106 22.49 7.45 3.87
C GLY A 106 21.26 6.89 4.60
N ASP A 107 20.41 6.12 3.91
CA ASP A 107 19.26 5.45 4.51
C ASP A 107 19.67 4.11 5.13
N GLY A 108 19.90 4.13 6.44
CA GLY A 108 20.12 2.93 7.26
C GLY A 108 18.83 2.45 7.93
N ALA A 109 18.74 1.15 8.20
CA ALA A 109 17.57 0.52 8.84
C ALA A 109 18.02 -0.45 9.93
N THR A 110 17.13 -0.72 10.89
CA THR A 110 17.40 -1.67 11.97
C THR A 110 17.37 -3.10 11.44
N GLY A 111 18.50 -3.81 11.55
CA GLY A 111 18.59 -5.23 11.18
C GLY A 111 18.17 -6.13 12.35
N LEU A 112 17.06 -6.84 12.18
CA LEU A 112 16.57 -7.81 13.16
C LEU A 112 17.17 -9.22 12.97
N PRO A 113 17.17 -10.06 14.02
CA PRO A 113 17.44 -11.49 13.88
C PRO A 113 16.52 -12.14 12.86
N SER A 114 16.96 -13.25 12.24
CA SER A 114 16.16 -13.98 11.26
C SER A 114 14.82 -14.45 11.83
N GLY A 115 13.82 -14.64 10.97
CA GLY A 115 12.51 -15.18 11.37
C GLY A 115 12.62 -16.53 12.07
N LEU A 116 13.58 -17.38 11.69
CA LEU A 116 13.87 -18.64 12.38
C LEU A 116 14.40 -18.41 13.81
N SER A 117 15.30 -17.43 13.99
CA SER A 117 15.82 -17.08 15.31
C SER A 117 14.70 -16.53 16.20
N LEU A 118 13.86 -15.66 15.65
CA LEU A 118 12.67 -15.14 16.33
C LEU A 118 11.69 -16.27 16.70
N ALA A 119 11.41 -17.20 15.78
CA ALA A 119 10.55 -18.36 16.06
C ALA A 119 11.12 -19.25 17.17
N SER A 120 12.45 -19.40 17.25
CA SER A 120 13.11 -20.22 18.28
C SER A 120 12.93 -19.68 19.71
N THR A 121 12.48 -18.44 19.87
CA THR A 121 12.13 -17.86 21.17
C THR A 121 10.80 -18.37 21.72
N TRP A 122 9.91 -18.87 20.85
CA TRP A 122 8.53 -19.23 21.20
C TRP A 122 7.74 -18.11 21.91
N ASP A 123 8.08 -16.85 21.63
CA ASP A 123 7.48 -15.66 22.24
C ASP A 123 6.68 -14.86 21.19
N PRO A 124 5.33 -14.96 21.20
CA PRO A 124 4.47 -14.19 20.31
C PRO A 124 4.52 -12.67 20.54
N GLU A 125 4.76 -12.23 21.77
CA GLU A 125 4.85 -10.80 22.11
C GLU A 125 6.13 -10.20 21.54
N LEU A 126 7.25 -10.94 21.61
CA LEU A 126 8.49 -10.55 20.95
C LEU A 126 8.32 -10.49 19.42
N ALA A 127 7.59 -11.45 18.84
CA ALA A 127 7.30 -11.44 17.40
C ALA A 127 6.44 -10.24 16.99
N TYR A 128 5.44 -9.90 17.80
CA TYR A 128 4.62 -8.70 17.60
C TYR A 128 5.47 -7.42 17.70
N ALA A 129 6.30 -7.30 18.74
CA ALA A 129 7.17 -6.14 18.95
C ALA A 129 8.17 -5.95 17.79
N ALA A 130 8.75 -7.04 17.29
CA ALA A 130 9.61 -7.03 16.11
C ALA A 130 8.86 -6.49 14.88
N GLY A 131 7.65 -7.00 14.60
CA GLY A 131 6.82 -6.54 13.49
C GLY A 131 6.40 -5.08 13.62
N ALA A 132 6.02 -4.66 14.83
CA ALA A 132 5.64 -3.27 15.12
C ALA A 132 6.80 -2.29 14.89
N MET A 133 8.02 -2.68 15.30
CA MET A 133 9.22 -1.87 15.07
C MET A 133 9.50 -1.70 13.57
N VAL A 134 9.56 -2.81 12.81
CA VAL A 134 9.82 -2.74 11.36
C VAL A 134 8.71 -1.97 10.63
N GLY A 135 7.45 -2.16 11.03
CA GLY A 135 6.31 -1.42 10.47
C GLY A 135 6.39 0.09 10.71
N SER A 136 6.81 0.51 11.92
CA SER A 136 7.04 1.93 12.22
C SER A 136 8.17 2.49 11.38
N GLU A 137 9.30 1.78 11.29
CA GLU A 137 10.45 2.21 10.50
C GLU A 137 10.12 2.30 9.00
N ALA A 138 9.32 1.37 8.46
CA ALA A 138 8.81 1.43 7.09
C ALA A 138 7.99 2.71 6.87
N ARG A 139 7.09 3.03 7.80
CA ARG A 139 6.20 4.19 7.72
C ARG A 139 6.99 5.50 7.77
N ASP A 140 7.96 5.59 8.68
CA ASP A 140 8.81 6.77 8.85
C ASP A 140 9.69 7.03 7.61
N LYS A 141 10.05 5.97 6.88
CA LYS A 141 10.79 6.05 5.61
C LYS A 141 9.91 6.29 4.39
N GLY A 142 8.60 6.49 4.57
CA GLY A 142 7.65 6.82 3.49
C GLY A 142 7.07 5.61 2.75
N PHE A 143 7.36 4.38 3.20
CA PHE A 143 6.71 3.19 2.68
C PHE A 143 5.35 2.97 3.36
N ASN A 144 4.41 2.43 2.61
CA ASN A 144 3.06 2.13 3.11
C ASN A 144 2.63 0.69 2.82
N VAL A 145 3.50 -0.09 2.17
CA VAL A 145 3.39 -1.53 2.00
C VAL A 145 4.73 -2.16 2.38
N LEU A 146 4.71 -3.06 3.35
CA LEU A 146 5.88 -3.85 3.77
C LEU A 146 5.72 -5.28 3.26
N LEU A 147 6.64 -5.76 2.44
CA LEU A 147 6.66 -7.12 1.90
C LEU A 147 7.24 -8.10 2.92
N GLY A 148 6.65 -8.14 4.11
CA GLY A 148 7.16 -8.83 5.29
C GLY A 148 6.25 -9.92 5.85
N GLY A 149 6.69 -10.54 6.95
CA GLY A 149 5.91 -11.52 7.71
C GLY A 149 5.82 -12.90 7.04
N GLY A 150 6.85 -13.28 6.27
CA GLY A 150 6.86 -14.53 5.51
C GLY A 150 6.48 -15.75 6.36
N ALA A 151 5.43 -16.47 5.94
CA ALA A 151 4.88 -17.63 6.63
C ALA A 151 5.07 -18.94 5.83
N ASN A 152 6.02 -18.96 4.90
CA ASN A 152 6.36 -20.16 4.15
C ASN A 152 6.89 -21.23 5.10
N LEU A 153 6.44 -22.48 4.93
CA LEU A 153 6.94 -23.60 5.70
C LEU A 153 8.27 -24.09 5.12
N THR A 154 9.30 -24.17 5.98
CA THR A 154 10.58 -24.83 5.66
C THR A 154 10.38 -26.35 5.61
N ARG A 155 9.80 -26.83 4.51
CA ARG A 155 9.48 -28.26 4.29
C ARG A 155 10.73 -29.10 4.01
N GLU A 156 11.76 -28.47 3.47
CA GLU A 156 13.02 -29.09 3.08
C GLU A 156 14.16 -28.24 3.67
N PRO A 157 15.04 -28.81 4.52
CA PRO A 157 16.09 -28.05 5.19
C PRO A 157 17.12 -27.42 4.24
N ARG A 158 17.20 -27.89 2.99
CA ARG A 158 18.05 -27.29 1.95
C ARG A 158 17.43 -26.07 1.27
N CYS A 159 16.18 -25.73 1.58
CA CYS A 159 15.53 -24.55 1.01
C CYS A 159 16.27 -23.28 1.44
N GLY A 160 16.68 -22.46 0.47
CA GLY A 160 17.43 -21.22 0.74
C GLY A 160 16.60 -20.07 1.31
N ARG A 161 15.32 -20.31 1.61
CA ARG A 161 14.39 -19.36 2.22
C ARG A 161 13.50 -20.07 3.23
#